data_AF-A0A503E1K2-F1
#
_entry.id   AF-A0A503E1K2-F1
#
_cell.length_a   1.000
_cell.length_b   1.000
_cell.length_c   1.000
_cell.angle_alpha   90.00
_cell.angle_beta   90.00
_cell.angle_gamma   90.00
#
_symmetry.space_group_name_H-M   'P 1'
#
loop_
_entity.id
_entity.type
_entity.pdbx_description
1 polymer ?
#
loop_
_entity_poly.entity_id
_entity_poly.type
_entity_poly.pdbx_seq_one_letter_code
_entity_poly.pdbx_strand_id
1 'polypeptide(L)'
;MGSLSAWHWLIVFAVIILLFGRGRISALLADIGKGIGGFRREVRELSSGQDAPRRVSAAMASPAPVHPGGNPAASNDGASADGPLSAP
;
A
#
# COMPACT_ATOMS: atom_id res chain seq x y z
N MET A 1 47.51 23.80 8.47
CA MET A 1 46.13 23.62 8.96
C MET A 1 45.44 22.52 8.14
N GLY A 2 45.96 21.28 8.20
CA GLY A 2 45.52 20.14 7.38
C GLY A 2 44.63 19.17 8.16
N SER A 3 43.76 19.71 9.02
CA SER A 3 42.91 18.99 9.97
C SER A 3 41.84 18.10 9.33
N LEU A 4 41.83 17.95 8.01
CA LEU A 4 40.80 17.21 7.26
C LEU A 4 41.40 16.22 6.27
N SER A 5 42.61 15.72 6.53
CA SER A 5 43.18 14.61 5.78
C SER A 5 42.17 13.46 5.83
N ALA A 6 41.71 12.96 4.68
CA ALA A 6 40.66 11.94 4.57
C ALA A 6 40.88 10.72 5.49
N TRP A 7 42.14 10.50 5.91
CA TRP A 7 42.55 9.56 6.94
C TRP A 7 41.83 9.71 8.29
N HIS A 8 41.57 10.93 8.75
CA HIS A 8 40.87 11.18 10.02
C HIS A 8 39.43 10.68 9.97
N TRP A 9 38.72 10.95 8.87
CA TRP A 9 37.35 10.48 8.67
C TRP A 9 37.26 8.95 8.66
N LEU A 10 38.26 8.27 8.09
CA LEU A 10 38.33 6.79 8.13
C LEU A 10 38.41 6.27 9.58
N ILE A 11 39.26 6.89 10.41
CA ILE A 11 39.46 6.50 11.82
C ILE A 11 38.20 6.79 12.64
N VAL A 12 37.58 7.95 12.45
CA VAL A 12 36.34 8.33 13.17
C VAL A 12 35.20 7.36 12.82
N PHE A 13 35.02 7.00 11.55
CA PHE A 13 34.04 6.00 11.14
C PHE A 13 34.32 4.63 11.78
N ALA A 14 35.57 4.20 11.82
CA ALA A 14 35.95 2.95 12.47
C ALA A 14 35.59 2.93 13.96
N VAL A 15 35.84 4.03 14.68
CA VAL A 15 35.51 4.15 16.11
C VAL A 15 34.00 4.16 16.33
N ILE A 16 33.22 4.87 15.51
CA ILE A 16 31.75 4.88 15.62
C ILE A 16 31.19 3.48 15.37
N ILE A 17 31.70 2.75 14.37
CA ILE A 17 31.27 1.38 14.08
C ILE A 17 31.62 0.43 15.22
N LEU A 18 32.77 0.63 15.87
CA LEU A 18 33.19 -0.20 16.99
C LEU A 18 32.38 0.10 18.28
N LEU A 19 32.06 1.37 18.55
CA LEU A 19 31.35 1.80 19.76
C LEU A 19 29.85 1.48 19.70
N PHE A 20 29.21 1.75 18.55
CA PHE A 20 27.78 1.46 18.35
C PHE A 20 27.54 0.01 17.93
N GLY A 21 28.57 -0.67 17.40
CA GLY A 21 28.48 -1.99 16.82
C GLY A 21 27.75 -2.01 15.48
N ARG A 22 28.04 -3.02 14.65
CA ARG A 22 27.42 -3.18 13.31
C ARG A 22 25.89 -3.24 13.33
N GLY A 23 25.28 -3.77 14.41
CA GLY A 23 23.83 -3.97 14.48
C GLY A 23 23.02 -2.67 14.58
N ARG A 24 23.52 -1.67 15.32
CA ARG A 24 22.80 -0.40 15.53
C ARG A 24 22.86 0.51 14.30
N ILE A 25 24.01 0.53 13.64
CA ILE A 25 24.23 1.35 12.44
C ILE A 25 23.37 0.83 11.29
N SER A 26 23.29 -0.50 11.08
CA SER A 26 22.41 -1.06 10.04
C SER A 26 20.93 -0.77 10.27
N ALA A 27 20.46 -0.80 11.53
CA ALA A 27 19.07 -0.44 11.86
C ALA A 27 18.80 1.05 11.56
N LEU A 28 19.67 1.95 12.02
CA LEU A 28 19.54 3.39 11.76
C LEU A 28 19.65 3.74 10.28
N LEU A 29 20.57 3.10 9.54
CA LEU A 29 20.69 3.27 8.09
C LEU A 29 19.48 2.70 7.35
N ALA A 30 18.85 1.63 7.85
CA ALA A 30 17.62 1.11 7.27
C ALA A 30 16.44 2.08 7.46
N ASP A 31 16.32 2.72 8.62
CA ASP A 31 15.29 3.74 8.89
C ASP A 31 15.53 5.02 8.07
N ILE A 32 16.78 5.46 7.97
CA ILE A 32 17.18 6.61 7.12
C ILE A 32 17.00 6.28 5.63
N GLY A 33 17.35 5.05 5.22
CA GLY A 33 17.24 4.58 3.83
C GLY A 33 15.80 4.48 3.35
N LYS A 34 14.87 4.11 4.24
CA LYS A 34 13.42 4.17 3.94
C LYS A 34 12.94 5.61 3.74
N GLY A 35 13.39 6.55 4.57
CA GLY A 35 13.04 7.98 4.46
C GLY A 35 13.57 8.64 3.18
N ILE A 36 14.87 8.48 2.89
CA ILE A 36 15.50 9.03 1.67
C ILE A 36 15.05 8.30 0.40
N GLY A 37 14.67 7.02 0.50
CA GLY A 37 14.14 6.23 -0.63
C GLY A 37 12.84 6.79 -1.20
N GLY A 38 11.94 7.32 -0.36
CA GLY A 38 10.73 8.00 -0.79
C GLY A 38 11.03 9.29 -1.55
N PHE A 39 11.90 10.13 -0.99
CA PHE A 39 12.36 11.37 -1.63
C PHE A 39 13.03 11.11 -2.99
N ARG A 40 13.90 10.11 -3.08
CA ARG A 40 14.56 9.77 -4.36
C ARG A 40 13.57 9.27 -5.40
N ARG A 41 12.49 8.60 -4.97
CA ARG A 41 11.44 8.08 -5.84
C ARG A 41 10.58 9.21 -6.38
N GLU A 42 10.17 10.15 -5.53
CA GLU A 42 9.48 11.38 -5.92
C GLU A 42 10.33 12.27 -6.83
N VAL A 43 11.60 12.50 -6.52
CA VAL A 43 12.52 13.29 -7.36
C VAL A 43 12.72 12.63 -8.73
N ARG A 44 12.81 11.31 -8.77
CA ARG A 44 12.93 10.55 -10.03
C ARG A 44 11.62 10.56 -10.82
N GLU A 45 10.48 10.58 -10.15
CA GLU A 45 9.15 10.69 -10.76
C GLU A 45 8.91 12.08 -11.36
N LEU A 46 9.31 13.14 -10.64
CA LEU A 46 9.32 14.53 -11.12
C LEU A 46 10.30 14.73 -12.29
N SER A 47 11.45 14.05 -12.27
CA SER A 47 12.46 14.14 -13.35
C SER A 47 12.17 13.24 -14.55
N SER A 48 11.35 12.19 -14.41
CA SER A 48 11.04 11.24 -15.49
C SER A 48 9.74 11.55 -16.23
N GLY A 49 8.95 12.54 -15.81
CA GLY A 49 7.80 13.04 -16.58
C GLY A 49 6.78 11.98 -17.00
N GLN A 50 6.67 10.86 -16.28
CA GLN A 50 5.75 9.79 -16.59
C GLN A 50 5.24 9.17 -15.30
N ASP A 51 3.97 9.46 -15.00
CA ASP A 51 3.03 8.69 -14.21
C ASP A 51 3.62 7.67 -13.22
N ALA A 52 3.63 8.00 -11.92
CA ALA A 52 3.66 6.93 -10.93
C ALA A 52 2.25 6.42 -10.61
N PRO A 53 2.18 5.17 -10.11
CA PRO A 53 1.15 4.26 -10.50
C PRO A 53 -0.14 4.51 -9.72
N ARG A 54 -1.24 4.25 -10.42
CA ARG A 54 -2.58 3.74 -10.03
C ARG A 54 -2.66 2.75 -8.83
N ARG A 55 -1.77 2.79 -7.84
CA ARG A 55 -1.66 1.82 -6.73
C ARG A 55 -2.22 2.32 -5.39
N VAL A 56 -2.77 3.53 -5.31
CA VAL A 56 -3.60 3.93 -4.16
C VAL A 56 -5.11 3.91 -4.50
N SER A 57 -5.48 3.84 -5.78
CA SER A 57 -6.90 3.77 -6.21
C SER A 57 -7.44 2.34 -6.39
N ALA A 58 -6.60 1.31 -6.28
CA ALA A 58 -7.05 -0.08 -6.40
C ALA A 58 -7.57 -0.71 -5.08
N ALA A 59 -7.41 -0.03 -3.94
CA ALA A 59 -7.93 -0.51 -2.65
C ALA A 59 -9.23 0.19 -2.21
N MET A 60 -9.72 1.21 -2.93
CA MET A 60 -10.94 1.94 -2.58
C MET A 60 -11.95 2.08 -3.72
N ALA A 61 -11.80 1.29 -4.79
CA ALA A 61 -12.74 1.22 -5.92
C ALA A 61 -13.21 -0.22 -6.17
N SER A 62 -13.87 -0.83 -5.18
CA SER A 62 -14.92 -1.83 -5.42
C SER A 62 -15.73 -2.11 -4.14
N PRO A 63 -16.77 -1.34 -3.85
CA PRO A 63 -18.08 -1.91 -3.64
C PRO A 63 -18.73 -1.98 -5.02
N ALA A 64 -18.81 -3.19 -5.59
CA ALA A 64 -19.69 -3.40 -6.74
C ALA A 64 -21.07 -2.86 -6.37
N PRO A 65 -21.74 -2.05 -7.23
CA PRO A 65 -23.10 -1.64 -6.97
C PRO A 65 -23.95 -2.91 -6.99
N VAL A 66 -24.38 -3.37 -5.82
CA VAL A 66 -25.40 -4.40 -5.71
C VAL A 66 -26.70 -3.78 -6.20
N HIS A 67 -27.01 -4.01 -7.47
CA HIS A 67 -28.28 -3.67 -8.09
C HIS A 67 -29.42 -4.31 -7.26
N PRO A 68 -30.41 -3.54 -6.76
CA PRO A 68 -31.62 -4.11 -6.21
C PRO A 68 -32.51 -4.46 -7.40
N GLY A 69 -32.47 -5.70 -7.86
CA GLY A 69 -33.14 -6.06 -9.10
C GLY A 69 -33.26 -7.56 -9.33
N GLY A 70 -34.24 -8.16 -8.66
CA GLY A 70 -35.09 -9.20 -9.23
C GLY A 70 -34.47 -10.57 -9.47
N ASN A 71 -34.70 -11.49 -8.53
CA ASN A 71 -35.07 -12.85 -8.90
C ASN A 71 -36.02 -13.46 -7.86
N PRO A 72 -37.34 -13.52 -8.10
CA PRO A 72 -38.29 -14.19 -7.21
C PRO A 72 -38.26 -15.70 -7.50
N ALA A 73 -37.13 -16.34 -7.20
CA ALA A 73 -36.97 -17.78 -7.34
C ALA A 73 -36.71 -18.42 -5.97
N ALA A 74 -37.60 -18.17 -5.02
CA ALA A 74 -37.68 -18.91 -3.76
C ALA A 74 -39.04 -18.69 -3.09
N SER A 75 -40.05 -19.45 -3.50
CA SER A 75 -41.18 -19.85 -2.64
C SER A 75 -42.11 -20.78 -3.43
N ASN A 76 -41.74 -22.05 -3.51
CA ASN A 76 -42.62 -23.15 -3.84
C ASN A 76 -43.12 -23.80 -2.54
N ASP A 77 -44.11 -23.17 -1.91
CA ASP A 77 -44.97 -23.76 -0.88
C ASP A 77 -46.38 -23.26 -1.22
N GLY A 78 -47.29 -24.05 -1.78
CA GLY A 78 -47.83 -25.24 -1.13
C GLY A 78 -49.02 -24.83 -0.27
N ALA A 79 -50.14 -24.35 -0.85
CA ALA A 79 -51.40 -24.22 -0.12
C ALA A 79 -52.61 -24.06 -1.06
N SER A 80 -53.47 -25.08 -1.06
CA SER A 80 -54.94 -24.95 -1.10
C SER A 80 -55.55 -24.42 -2.41
N ALA A 81 -56.08 -25.30 -3.26
CA ALA A 81 -57.44 -25.84 -3.18
C ALA A 81 -58.53 -24.81 -3.55
N ASP A 82 -59.47 -25.29 -4.36
CA ASP A 82 -60.77 -24.72 -4.72
C ASP A 82 -60.84 -23.68 -5.86
N GLY A 83 -61.19 -24.17 -7.05
CA GLY A 83 -62.18 -23.47 -7.88
C GLY A 83 -63.58 -23.54 -7.20
N PRO A 84 -64.61 -22.78 -7.64
CA PRO A 84 -65.03 -22.74 -9.03
C PRO A 84 -65.55 -21.37 -9.55
N LEU A 85 -65.63 -21.28 -10.88
CA LEU A 85 -66.78 -20.83 -11.70
C LEU A 85 -67.68 -19.63 -11.24
N SER A 86 -67.98 -18.76 -12.23
CA SER A 86 -69.10 -17.78 -12.36
C SER A 86 -68.67 -16.32 -12.18
N ALA A 87 -69.02 -15.33 -13.00
CA ALA A 87 -69.74 -15.17 -14.28
C ALA A 87 -69.44 -13.71 -14.80
N PRO A 88 -69.99 -13.24 -15.93
CA PRO A 88 -69.47 -12.10 -16.72
C PRO A 88 -69.71 -10.69 -16.12
#